data_AF-A0A1Z4M2N3-F1
#
_entry.id   AF-A0A1Z4M2N3-F1
#
_cell.length_a   1.000
_cell.length_b   1.000
_cell.length_c   1.000
_cell.angle_alpha   90.00
_cell.angle_beta   90.00
_cell.angle_gamma   90.00
#
_symmetry.space_group_name_H-M   'P 1'
#
loop_
_entity.id
_entity.type
_entity.pdbx_description
1 polymer ?
#
loop_
_entity_poly.entity_id
_entity_poly.type
_entity_poly.pdbx_seq_one_letter_code
_entity_poly.pdbx_strand_id
1 'polypeptide(L)'
;MKNTLSEIKQLGKTKPKKPKQLDLEKFLDMVVVFSYSVILEESNFKQFCNMVEVSEEVREKLQAFARTKSFANYISNLIFTITLNPEYNLSMPTTGKAKEYTEKFGLVILKNLVEELKTQSVENLASEADEMMQDFEDIAEIAEEKVANDFSKITEEMGV
;
A
#
# COMPACT_ATOMS: atom_id res chain seq x y z
N MET A 1 48.74 -8.76 -12.34
CA MET A 1 47.86 -8.30 -13.44
C MET A 1 47.68 -6.79 -13.28
N LYS A 2 48.12 -5.99 -14.26
CA LYS A 2 47.97 -4.52 -14.23
C LYS A 2 46.77 -4.15 -15.10
N ASN A 3 45.70 -3.64 -14.48
CA ASN A 3 44.55 -3.11 -15.22
C ASN A 3 44.97 -1.87 -16.01
N THR A 4 44.49 -1.74 -17.24
CA THR A 4 44.85 -0.61 -18.12
C THR A 4 44.04 0.65 -17.77
N LEU A 5 44.60 1.84 -18.03
CA LEU A 5 43.93 3.15 -17.84
C LEU A 5 42.57 3.24 -18.56
N SER A 6 42.37 2.43 -19.61
CA SER A 6 41.13 2.28 -20.37
C SER A 6 40.01 1.60 -19.57
N GLU A 7 40.34 0.62 -18.72
CA GLU A 7 39.39 -0.11 -17.86
C GLU A 7 38.91 0.77 -16.69
N ILE A 8 39.78 1.64 -16.17
CA ILE A 8 39.42 2.62 -15.13
C ILE A 8 38.47 3.70 -15.67
N LYS A 9 38.59 4.08 -16.96
CA LYS A 9 37.64 5.03 -17.60
C LYS A 9 36.24 4.44 -17.82
N GLN A 10 36.07 3.11 -17.84
CA GLN A 10 34.74 2.49 -17.95
C GLN A 10 34.00 2.45 -16.60
N LEU A 11 34.73 2.33 -15.49
CA LEU A 11 34.15 2.39 -14.14
C LEU A 11 33.55 3.76 -13.78
N GLY A 12 33.93 4.82 -14.50
CA GLY A 12 33.34 6.16 -14.38
C GLY A 12 32.20 6.48 -15.35
N LYS A 13 31.77 5.53 -16.20
CA LYS A 13 30.73 5.75 -17.23
C LYS A 13 29.42 5.02 -17.03
N THR A 14 29.25 4.27 -15.95
CA THR A 14 27.89 3.98 -15.48
C THR A 14 27.40 5.21 -14.76
N LYS A 15 26.67 6.09 -15.47
CA LYS A 15 25.71 6.98 -14.79
C LYS A 15 24.99 6.10 -13.77
N PRO A 16 24.95 6.45 -12.47
CA PRO A 16 24.18 5.65 -11.52
C PRO A 16 22.80 5.48 -12.15
N LYS A 17 22.41 4.23 -12.44
CA LYS A 17 21.05 3.96 -12.92
C LYS A 17 20.17 4.65 -11.91
N LYS A 18 19.37 5.64 -12.35
CA LYS A 18 18.39 6.28 -11.48
C LYS A 18 17.68 5.14 -10.76
N PRO A 19 17.66 5.13 -9.41
CA PRO A 19 17.06 4.03 -8.70
C PRO A 19 15.66 3.83 -9.25
N LYS A 20 15.32 2.59 -9.63
CA LYS A 20 13.98 2.28 -10.11
C LYS A 20 13.01 2.70 -9.01
N GLN A 21 12.01 3.49 -9.38
CA GLN A 21 10.89 3.74 -8.48
C GLN A 21 10.20 2.41 -8.20
N LEU A 22 9.73 2.24 -6.98
CA LEU A 22 8.92 1.10 -6.62
C LEU A 22 7.59 1.20 -7.36
N ASP A 23 7.12 0.09 -7.90
CA ASP A 23 5.79 0.00 -8.49
C ASP A 23 4.71 0.15 -7.41
N LEU A 24 3.57 0.74 -7.77
CA LEU A 24 2.49 1.03 -6.81
C LEU A 24 1.92 -0.26 -6.22
N GLU A 25 1.60 -1.25 -7.05
CA GLU A 25 1.03 -2.53 -6.62
C GLU A 25 1.97 -3.22 -5.63
N LYS A 26 3.25 -3.27 -5.98
CA LYS A 26 4.28 -3.84 -5.09
C LYS A 26 4.42 -3.07 -3.78
N PHE A 27 4.24 -1.76 -3.78
CA PHE A 27 4.29 -0.96 -2.56
C PHE A 27 3.07 -1.24 -1.68
N LEU A 28 1.88 -1.35 -2.27
CA LEU A 28 0.65 -1.73 -1.57
C LEU A 28 0.84 -3.06 -0.85
N ASP A 29 1.30 -4.09 -1.57
CA ASP A 29 1.59 -5.41 -1.00
C ASP A 29 2.56 -5.34 0.18
N MET A 30 3.64 -4.56 0.05
CA MET A 30 4.61 -4.38 1.12
C MET A 30 3.99 -3.76 2.36
N VAL A 31 3.09 -2.79 2.21
CA VAL A 31 2.41 -2.12 3.32
C VAL A 31 1.38 -3.05 3.97
N VAL A 32 0.61 -3.81 3.19
CA VAL A 32 -0.35 -4.81 3.71
C VAL A 32 0.39 -5.88 4.50
N VAL A 33 1.46 -6.46 3.94
CA VAL A 33 2.27 -7.48 4.61
C VAL A 33 2.90 -6.93 5.89
N PHE A 34 3.43 -5.70 5.85
CA PHE A 34 3.96 -5.05 7.04
C PHE A 34 2.88 -4.90 8.12
N SER A 35 1.68 -4.42 7.77
CA SER A 35 0.58 -4.24 8.71
C SER A 35 0.17 -5.56 9.37
N TYR A 36 0.09 -6.66 8.60
CA TYR A 36 -0.12 -8.00 9.16
C TYR A 36 1.01 -8.41 10.11
N SER A 37 2.28 -8.20 9.73
CA SER A 37 3.42 -8.57 10.57
C SER A 37 3.46 -7.81 11.89
N VAL A 38 2.95 -6.58 11.93
CA VAL A 38 2.85 -5.81 13.18
C VAL A 38 1.79 -6.39 14.10
N ILE A 39 0.62 -6.80 13.59
CA ILE A 39 -0.49 -7.24 14.45
C ILE A 39 -0.41 -8.73 14.80
N LEU A 40 0.01 -9.58 13.86
CA LEU A 40 -0.02 -11.04 14.02
C LEU A 40 1.23 -11.58 14.73
N GLU A 41 2.36 -10.87 14.69
CA GLU A 41 3.55 -11.25 15.46
C GLU A 41 3.49 -10.62 16.86
N GLU A 42 3.39 -11.46 17.89
CA GLU A 42 3.17 -11.03 19.27
C GLU A 42 4.20 -9.98 19.76
N SER A 43 5.48 -10.15 19.42
CA SER A 43 6.53 -9.21 19.78
C SER A 43 6.32 -7.83 19.16
N ASN A 44 5.96 -7.79 17.88
CA ASN A 44 5.76 -6.54 17.14
C ASN A 44 4.48 -5.87 17.61
N PHE A 45 3.44 -6.65 17.85
CA PHE A 45 2.15 -6.15 18.31
C PHE A 45 2.27 -5.50 19.67
N LYS A 46 2.96 -6.16 20.62
CA LYS A 46 3.24 -5.58 21.94
C LYS A 46 4.05 -4.30 21.84
N GLN A 47 5.07 -4.27 20.98
CA GLN A 47 5.88 -3.08 20.76
C GLN A 47 5.05 -1.92 20.20
N PHE A 48 4.23 -2.19 19.18
CA PHE A 48 3.32 -1.22 18.59
C PHE A 48 2.33 -0.67 19.61
N CYS A 49 1.62 -1.55 20.33
CA CYS A 49 0.62 -1.16 21.32
C CYS A 49 1.20 -0.33 22.47
N ASN A 50 2.45 -0.59 22.87
CA ASN A 50 3.15 0.24 23.86
C ASN A 50 3.55 1.60 23.29
N MET A 51 4.02 1.64 22.04
CA MET A 51 4.43 2.88 21.37
C MET A 51 3.27 3.88 21.21
N VAL A 52 2.06 3.37 20.98
CA VAL A 52 0.86 4.18 20.70
C VAL A 52 -0.16 4.16 21.82
N GLU A 53 0.23 3.66 23.00
CA GLU A 53 -0.58 3.65 24.23
C GLU A 53 -2.01 3.09 24.05
N VAL A 54 -2.12 1.95 23.35
CA VAL A 54 -3.42 1.32 23.06
C VAL A 54 -3.98 0.63 24.30
N SER A 55 -5.25 0.90 24.61
CA SER A 55 -6.01 0.23 25.67
C SER A 55 -6.27 -1.24 25.35
N GLU A 56 -6.49 -2.06 26.37
CA GLU A 56 -6.74 -3.50 26.18
C GLU A 56 -7.93 -3.78 25.26
N GLU A 57 -9.03 -3.05 25.43
CA GLU A 57 -10.22 -3.15 24.57
C GLU A 57 -9.87 -2.94 23.09
N VAL A 58 -9.08 -1.91 22.77
CA VAL A 58 -8.71 -1.60 21.38
C VAL A 58 -7.70 -2.63 20.84
N ARG A 59 -6.86 -3.22 21.69
CA ARG A 59 -5.96 -4.32 21.30
C ARG A 59 -6.75 -5.56 20.86
N GLU A 60 -7.77 -5.93 21.62
CA GLU A 60 -8.65 -7.06 21.28
C GLU A 60 -9.36 -6.80 19.95
N LYS A 61 -9.89 -5.57 19.76
CA LYS A 61 -10.51 -5.15 18.50
C LYS A 61 -9.54 -5.20 17.32
N LEU A 62 -8.31 -4.71 17.49
CA LEU A 62 -7.26 -4.76 16.44
C LEU A 62 -6.94 -6.20 16.02
N GLN A 63 -6.75 -7.10 16.98
CA GLN A 63 -6.48 -8.51 16.68
C GLN A 63 -7.68 -9.21 16.03
N ALA A 64 -8.89 -8.90 16.47
CA ALA A 64 -10.11 -9.42 15.86
C ALA A 64 -10.24 -8.92 14.41
N PHE A 65 -10.07 -7.61 14.19
CA PHE A 65 -10.16 -7.01 12.86
C PHE A 65 -9.09 -7.56 11.91
N ALA A 66 -7.84 -7.70 12.35
CA ALA A 66 -6.76 -8.24 11.54
C ALA A 66 -6.95 -9.72 11.12
N ARG A 67 -7.86 -10.45 11.75
CA ARG A 67 -8.24 -11.83 11.35
C ARG A 67 -9.37 -11.85 10.31
N THR A 68 -10.02 -10.72 10.07
CA THR A 68 -11.03 -10.62 9.03
C THR A 68 -10.38 -10.53 7.65
N LYS A 69 -11.13 -10.93 6.61
CA LYS A 69 -10.73 -10.70 5.21
C LYS A 69 -10.68 -9.20 4.88
N SER A 70 -11.50 -8.39 5.56
CA SER A 70 -11.69 -6.96 5.34
C SER A 70 -10.50 -6.11 5.79
N PHE A 71 -9.57 -6.69 6.57
CA PHE A 71 -8.35 -6.00 6.98
C PHE A 71 -7.51 -5.56 5.78
N ALA A 72 -7.31 -6.45 4.80
CA ALA A 72 -6.54 -6.11 3.60
C ALA A 72 -7.24 -4.99 2.81
N ASN A 73 -8.57 -5.07 2.66
CA ASN A 73 -9.40 -4.06 2.00
C ASN A 73 -9.24 -2.69 2.69
N TYR A 74 -9.33 -2.67 4.02
CA TYR A 74 -9.15 -1.46 4.81
C TYR A 74 -7.78 -0.80 4.59
N ILE A 75 -6.70 -1.58 4.66
CA ILE A 75 -5.34 -1.08 4.44
C ILE A 75 -5.22 -0.52 3.01
N SER A 76 -5.67 -1.26 2.00
CA SER A 76 -5.64 -0.84 0.60
C SER A 76 -6.41 0.47 0.36
N ASN A 77 -7.62 0.58 0.92
CA ASN A 77 -8.46 1.78 0.80
C ASN A 77 -7.81 3.01 1.43
N LEU A 78 -7.18 2.87 2.59
CA LEU A 78 -6.46 3.97 3.23
C LEU A 78 -5.23 4.39 2.46
N ILE A 79 -4.47 3.43 1.90
CA ILE A 79 -3.34 3.79 1.03
C ILE A 79 -3.86 4.58 -0.17
N PHE A 80 -4.92 4.12 -0.81
CA PHE A 80 -5.52 4.77 -1.97
C PHE A 80 -6.06 6.17 -1.63
N THR A 81 -6.75 6.31 -0.51
CA THR A 81 -7.27 7.61 -0.04
C THR A 81 -6.14 8.60 0.22
N ILE A 82 -5.06 8.15 0.86
CA ILE A 82 -3.90 8.99 1.13
C ILE A 82 -3.12 9.28 -0.17
N THR A 83 -3.03 8.35 -1.12
CA THR A 83 -2.33 8.58 -2.39
C THR A 83 -3.10 9.49 -3.34
N LEU A 84 -4.44 9.45 -3.32
CA LEU A 84 -5.29 10.32 -4.13
C LEU A 84 -5.48 11.71 -3.54
N ASN A 85 -5.27 11.89 -2.24
CA ASN A 85 -5.43 13.20 -1.63
C ASN A 85 -4.25 14.11 -2.04
N PRO A 86 -4.50 15.20 -2.79
CA PRO A 86 -3.44 16.09 -3.30
C PRO A 86 -2.68 16.82 -2.19
N GLU A 87 -3.21 16.88 -0.97
CA GLU A 87 -2.51 17.40 0.21
C GLU A 87 -1.40 16.46 0.68
N TYR A 88 -1.53 15.16 0.42
CA TYR A 88 -0.53 14.14 0.75
C TYR A 88 0.32 13.88 -0.49
N ASN A 89 1.48 14.53 -0.55
CA ASN A 89 2.39 14.40 -1.67
C ASN A 89 3.17 13.08 -1.57
N LEU A 90 2.51 11.96 -1.89
CA LEU A 90 3.06 10.63 -1.73
C LEU A 90 4.04 10.32 -2.87
N SER A 91 5.31 10.69 -2.68
CA SER A 91 6.37 10.32 -3.61
C SER A 91 6.73 8.84 -3.43
N MET A 92 6.52 8.02 -4.45
CA MET A 92 6.89 6.61 -4.41
C MET A 92 8.36 6.43 -4.05
N PRO A 93 8.70 5.59 -3.04
CA PRO A 93 10.07 5.44 -2.61
C PRO A 93 10.90 4.76 -3.69
N THR A 94 12.18 5.10 -3.74
CA THR A 94 13.18 4.32 -4.49
C THR A 94 13.37 2.96 -3.84
N THR A 95 13.69 1.90 -4.61
CA THR A 95 13.88 0.54 -4.07
C THR A 95 14.76 0.46 -2.81
N GLY A 96 15.83 1.25 -2.74
CA GLY A 96 16.76 1.27 -1.60
C GLY A 96 16.19 1.89 -0.29
N LYS A 97 15.05 2.58 -0.36
CA LYS A 97 14.34 3.17 0.79
C LYS A 97 12.95 2.56 1.01
N ALA A 98 12.57 1.57 0.21
CA ALA A 98 11.24 0.99 0.22
C ALA A 98 10.86 0.46 1.61
N LYS A 99 11.76 -0.28 2.26
CA LYS A 99 11.52 -0.86 3.59
C LYS A 99 11.21 0.20 4.65
N GLU A 100 12.10 1.18 4.83
CA GLU A 100 11.91 2.26 5.82
C GLU A 100 10.64 3.06 5.57
N TYR A 101 10.34 3.33 4.29
CA TYR A 101 9.14 4.07 3.90
C TYR A 101 7.87 3.25 4.16
N THR A 102 7.87 1.96 3.80
CA THR A 102 6.79 1.01 4.11
C THR A 102 6.53 0.94 5.61
N GLU A 103 7.56 0.81 6.44
CA GLU A 103 7.41 0.76 7.90
C GLU A 103 6.79 2.04 8.44
N LYS A 104 7.31 3.21 8.04
CA LYS A 104 6.74 4.50 8.46
C LYS A 104 5.29 4.66 8.03
N PHE A 105 5.00 4.32 6.77
CA PHE A 105 3.68 4.50 6.19
C PHE A 105 2.65 3.51 6.77
N GLY A 106 3.01 2.24 6.89
CA GLY A 106 2.18 1.23 7.53
C GLY A 106 1.88 1.55 8.99
N LEU A 107 2.85 2.10 9.74
CA LEU A 107 2.60 2.57 11.11
C LEU A 107 1.60 3.73 11.17
N VAL A 108 1.55 4.61 10.17
CA VAL A 108 0.54 5.67 10.10
C VAL A 108 -0.85 5.06 9.88
N ILE A 109 -0.98 4.12 8.95
CA ILE A 109 -2.25 3.42 8.69
C ILE A 109 -2.74 2.70 9.95
N LEU A 110 -1.85 1.96 10.62
CA LEU A 110 -2.20 1.25 11.85
C LEU A 110 -2.61 2.19 12.99
N LYS A 111 -2.01 3.38 13.07
CA LYS A 111 -2.44 4.41 14.04
C LYS A 111 -3.83 4.95 13.73
N ASN A 112 -4.15 5.19 12.46
CA ASN A 112 -5.51 5.60 12.08
C ASN A 112 -6.53 4.51 12.43
N LEU A 113 -6.22 3.25 12.14
CA LEU A 113 -7.05 2.12 12.53
C LEU A 113 -7.28 2.07 14.05
N VAL A 114 -6.25 2.31 14.86
CA VAL A 114 -6.38 2.40 16.33
C VAL A 114 -7.38 3.50 16.71
N GLU A 115 -7.28 4.68 16.10
CA GLU A 115 -8.20 5.79 16.41
C GLU A 115 -9.65 5.45 16.02
N GLU A 116 -9.86 4.81 14.87
CA GLU A 116 -11.20 4.42 14.44
C GLU A 116 -11.80 3.32 15.33
N LEU A 117 -11.01 2.34 15.75
CA LEU A 117 -11.45 1.26 16.66
C LEU A 117 -11.74 1.75 18.09
N LYS A 118 -11.32 2.96 18.47
CA LYS A 118 -11.78 3.60 19.70
C LYS A 118 -13.25 4.01 19.63
N THR A 119 -13.74 4.34 18.44
CA THR A 119 -15.09 4.88 18.24
C THR A 119 -16.05 3.92 17.55
N GLN A 120 -15.53 2.89 16.89
CA GLN A 120 -16.30 1.97 16.05
C GLN A 120 -16.17 0.51 16.52
N SER A 121 -17.12 -0.34 16.11
CA SER A 121 -17.02 -1.79 16.25
C SER A 121 -16.19 -2.39 15.10
N VAL A 122 -15.71 -3.60 15.30
CA VAL A 122 -14.96 -4.36 14.28
C VAL A 122 -15.86 -4.67 13.08
N GLU A 123 -17.12 -4.97 13.33
CA GLU A 123 -18.11 -5.31 12.31
C GLU A 123 -18.43 -4.12 11.41
N ASN A 124 -18.58 -2.92 11.98
CA ASN A 124 -18.86 -1.72 11.20
C ASN A 124 -17.68 -1.38 10.29
N LEU A 125 -16.47 -1.36 10.84
CA LEU A 125 -15.25 -1.09 10.05
C LEU A 125 -15.01 -2.15 8.98
N ALA A 126 -15.33 -3.42 9.25
CA ALA A 126 -15.23 -4.48 8.25
C ALA A 126 -16.23 -4.29 7.11
N SER A 127 -17.47 -3.91 7.44
CA SER A 127 -18.50 -3.62 6.45
C SER A 127 -18.12 -2.42 5.58
N GLU A 128 -17.65 -1.32 6.19
CA GLU A 128 -17.22 -0.12 5.47
C GLU A 128 -16.04 -0.41 4.54
N ALA A 129 -15.05 -1.18 5.02
CA ALA A 129 -13.90 -1.57 4.22
C ALA A 129 -14.26 -2.43 3.01
N ASP A 130 -15.20 -3.37 3.19
CA ASP A 130 -15.69 -4.23 2.10
C ASP A 130 -16.54 -3.45 1.09
N GLU A 131 -17.42 -2.55 1.55
CA GLU A 131 -18.25 -1.70 0.68
C GLU A 131 -17.39 -0.78 -0.19
N MET A 132 -16.41 -0.11 0.41
CA MET A 132 -15.48 0.75 -0.34
C MET A 132 -14.67 -0.03 -1.39
N MET A 133 -14.26 -1.27 -1.08
CA MET A 133 -13.54 -2.09 -2.05
C MET A 133 -14.45 -2.54 -3.20
N GLN A 134 -15.71 -2.88 -2.90
CA GLN A 134 -16.71 -3.20 -3.93
C GLN A 134 -16.93 -2.02 -4.88
N ASP A 135 -17.08 -0.79 -4.34
CA ASP A 135 -17.21 0.42 -5.17
C ASP A 135 -15.99 0.62 -6.09
N PHE A 136 -14.77 0.29 -5.61
CA PHE A 136 -13.57 0.35 -6.43
C PHE A 136 -13.57 -0.69 -7.56
N GLU A 137 -13.96 -1.92 -7.26
CA GLU A 137 -14.06 -3.00 -8.24
C GLU A 137 -15.10 -2.64 -9.32
N ASP A 138 -16.25 -2.13 -8.92
CA ASP A 138 -17.33 -1.71 -9.84
C ASP A 138 -16.87 -0.57 -10.76
N ILE A 139 -16.15 0.44 -10.24
CA ILE A 139 -15.60 1.54 -11.04
C ILE A 139 -14.53 1.03 -12.02
N ALA A 140 -13.68 0.12 -11.58
CA ALA A 140 -12.63 -0.47 -12.42
C ALA A 140 -13.25 -1.26 -13.58
N GLU A 141 -14.27 -2.07 -13.30
CA GLU A 141 -15.01 -2.83 -14.31
C GLU A 141 -15.65 -1.89 -15.35
N ILE A 142 -16.34 -0.84 -14.92
CA ILE A 142 -16.93 0.17 -15.83
C ILE A 142 -15.85 0.85 -16.70
N ALA A 143 -14.68 1.14 -16.13
CA ALA A 143 -13.58 1.75 -16.87
C ALA A 143 -13.00 0.79 -17.92
N GLU A 144 -12.83 -0.48 -17.58
CA GLU A 144 -12.37 -1.53 -18.51
C GLU A 144 -13.36 -1.75 -19.65
N GLU A 145 -14.65 -1.87 -19.35
CA GLU A 145 -15.71 -2.01 -20.36
C GLU A 145 -15.76 -0.80 -21.31
N LYS A 146 -15.62 0.41 -20.77
CA LYS A 146 -15.59 1.63 -21.59
C LYS A 146 -14.40 1.64 -22.54
N VAL A 147 -13.20 1.31 -22.05
CA VAL A 147 -11.99 1.23 -22.87
C VAL A 147 -12.14 0.15 -23.95
N ALA A 148 -12.68 -1.01 -23.63
CA ALA A 148 -12.94 -2.09 -24.58
C ALA A 148 -13.93 -1.65 -25.68
N ASN A 149 -15.02 -0.99 -25.29
CA ASN A 149 -16.03 -0.47 -26.23
C ASN A 149 -15.47 0.63 -27.13
N ASP A 150 -14.68 1.56 -26.59
CA ASP A 150 -14.04 2.62 -27.36
C ASP A 150 -12.99 2.04 -28.33
N PHE A 151 -12.23 1.01 -27.93
CA PHE A 151 -11.32 0.29 -28.82
C PHE A 151 -12.05 -0.43 -29.95
N SER A 152 -13.16 -1.10 -29.65
CA SER A 152 -13.98 -1.81 -30.65
C SER A 152 -14.53 -0.87 -31.71
N LYS A 153 -15.00 0.32 -31.31
CA LYS A 153 -15.46 1.36 -32.24
C LYS A 153 -14.34 1.87 -33.14
N ILE A 154 -13.15 2.11 -32.58
CA ILE A 154 -11.98 2.56 -33.35
C ILE A 154 -11.58 1.49 -34.38
N THR A 155 -11.62 0.20 -34.03
CA THR A 155 -11.30 -0.89 -34.98
C THR A 155 -12.34 -1.01 -36.09
N GLU A 156 -13.64 -0.87 -35.78
CA GLU A 156 -14.71 -0.86 -36.79
C GLU A 156 -14.58 0.34 -37.74
N GLU A 157 -14.27 1.53 -37.24
CA GLU A 157 -14.07 2.74 -38.05
C GLU A 157 -12.81 2.67 -38.93
N MET A 158 -11.78 1.92 -38.50
CA MET A 158 -10.55 1.70 -39.27
C MET A 158 -10.63 0.54 -40.27
N GLY A 159 -11.73 -0.21 -40.31
CA GLY A 159 -11.94 -1.29 -41.29
C GLY A 159 -10.96 -2.47 -41.15
N VAL A 160 -10.58 -2.80 -39.92
CA VAL A 160 -9.76 -3.99 -39.57
C VAL A 160 -10.63 -5.04 -38.91
#